data_AF-A0AAV5KM40-F1
#
_entry.id   AF-A0AAV5KM40-F1
#
_cell.length_a   1.000
_cell.length_b   1.000
_cell.length_c   1.000
_cell.angle_alpha   90.00
_cell.angle_beta   90.00
_cell.angle_gamma   90.00
#
_symmetry.space_group_name_H-M   'P 1'
#
loop_
_entity.id
_entity.type
_entity.pdbx_description
1 polymer ?
#
loop_
_entity_poly.entity_id
_entity_poly.type
_entity_poly.pdbx_seq_one_letter_code
_entity_poly.pdbx_strand_id
1 'polypeptide(L)' 'MAIVALWCIQMKPAIRPSMTKVLEMLESEIELLEMPPKPAFVPSELQAPNHGSISLATAPTNSLAARS' A
#
# COMPACT_ATOMS: atom_id res chain seq x y z
N MET A 1 -3.05 -8.86 -11.89
CA MET A 1 -3.88 -7.71 -11.48
C MET A 1 -3.31 -6.90 -10.32
N ALA A 2 -2.72 -7.51 -9.28
CA ALA A 2 -2.14 -6.76 -8.15
C ALA A 2 -1.03 -5.77 -8.57
N ILE A 3 -0.16 -6.13 -9.52
CA ILE A 3 0.91 -5.24 -10.02
C ILE A 3 0.33 -3.93 -10.57
N VAL A 4 -0.73 -4.02 -11.38
CA VAL A 4 -1.42 -2.84 -11.95
C VAL A 4 -2.02 -1.99 -10.83
N ALA A 5 -2.66 -2.60 -9.83
CA ALA A 5 -3.17 -1.87 -8.68
C ALA A 5 -2.05 -1.14 -7.91
N LEU A 6 -0.90 -1.79 -7.72
CA LEU A 6 0.26 -1.19 -7.07
C LEU A 6 0.81 0.02 -7.84
N TRP A 7 0.76 0.02 -9.18
CA TRP A 7 1.07 1.21 -10.00
C TRP A 7 0.04 2.34 -9.83
N CYS A 8 -1.25 2.01 -9.70
CA CYS A 8 -2.33 3.00 -9.60
C CYS A 8 -2.44 3.70 -8.23
N ILE A 9 -2.00 3.06 -7.14
CA ILE A 9 -2.09 3.62 -5.78
C ILE A 9 -0.90 4.52 -5.40
N GLN A 10 0.05 4.71 -6.31
CA GLN A 10 1.26 5.47 -6.01
C GLN A 10 0.96 6.92 -5.60
N MET A 11 1.61 7.36 -4.51
CA MET A 11 1.43 8.70 -3.94
C MET A 11 1.86 9.82 -4.87
N LYS A 12 2.83 9.54 -5.76
CA LYS A 12 3.31 10.50 -6.75
C LYS A 12 2.44 10.34 -8.01
N PRO A 13 1.68 11.36 -8.44
CA PRO A 13 0.81 11.23 -9.61
C PRO A 13 1.58 11.03 -10.91
N ALA A 14 2.80 11.57 -11.02
CA ALA A 14 3.64 11.47 -12.21
C ALA A 14 4.13 10.05 -12.55
N ILE A 15 4.11 9.12 -11.57
CA ILE A 15 4.52 7.72 -11.80
C ILE A 15 3.32 6.80 -12.00
N ARG A 16 2.09 7.33 -11.95
CA ARG A 16 0.89 6.53 -12.24
C ARG A 16 0.73 6.42 -13.74
N PRO A 17 0.48 5.21 -14.27
CA PRO A 17 0.20 5.02 -15.69
C PRO A 17 -1.09 5.74 -16.07
N SER A 18 -1.17 6.18 -17.34
CA SER A 18 -2.42 6.68 -17.91
C SER A 18 -3.47 5.57 -17.99
N MET A 19 -4.76 5.92 -18.11
CA MET A 19 -5.83 4.92 -18.20
C MET A 19 -5.63 3.97 -19.39
N THR A 20 -5.21 4.48 -20.54
CA THR A 20 -4.87 3.66 -21.71
C THR A 20 -3.75 2.67 -21.39
N LYS A 21 -2.70 3.12 -20.69
CA LYS A 21 -1.61 2.23 -20.29
C LYS A 21 -2.05 1.20 -19.25
N VAL A 22 -2.95 1.57 -18.35
CA VAL A 22 -3.58 0.62 -17.41
C VAL A 22 -4.31 -0.48 -18.16
N LEU A 23 -5.09 -0.15 -19.19
CA LEU A 23 -5.79 -1.15 -20.01
C LEU A 23 -4.81 -2.09 -20.73
N GLU A 24 -3.77 -1.54 -21.36
CA GLU A 24 -2.70 -2.35 -21.96
C GLU A 24 -2.06 -3.30 -20.94
N MET A 25 -1.81 -2.83 -19.72
CA MET A 25 -1.24 -3.65 -18.64
C MET A 25 -2.20 -4.74 -18.15
N LEU A 26 -3.51 -4.49 -18.16
CA LEU A 26 -4.53 -5.47 -17.79
C LEU A 26 -4.70 -6.57 -18.84
N GLU A 27 -4.47 -6.24 -20.11
CA GLU A 27 -4.52 -7.18 -21.24
C GLU A 27 -3.20 -7.95 -21.43
N SER A 28 -2.08 -7.42 -20.92
CA SER A 28 -0.75 -8.05 -21.02
C SER A 28 -0.51 -9.17 -19.99
N GLU A 29 0.49 -10.01 -20.28
CA GLU A 29 0.95 -11.07 -19.37
C GLU A 29 1.71 -10.50 -18.16
N ILE A 30 1.51 -11.13 -17.00
CA ILE A 30 2.10 -10.68 -15.72
C ILE A 30 3.63 -10.70 -15.76
N GLU A 31 4.24 -11.64 -16.50
CA GLU A 31 5.69 -11.78 -16.64
C GLU A 31 6.34 -10.62 -17.38
N LEU A 32 5.57 -9.88 -18.19
CA LEU A 32 6.03 -8.70 -18.93
C LEU A 32 5.86 -7.40 -18.12
N LEU A 33 5.19 -7.46 -16.97
CA LEU A 33 4.92 -6.28 -16.14
C LEU A 33 6.03 -6.06 -15.12
N GLU A 34 6.64 -4.88 -15.17
CA GLU A 34 7.64 -4.47 -14.19
C GLU A 34 7.01 -4.15 -12.81
N MET A 35 7.79 -4.40 -11.76
CA MET A 35 7.39 -4.07 -10.40
C MET A 35 7.38 -2.54 -10.20
N PRO A 36 6.30 -1.96 -9.65
CA PRO A 36 6.25 -0.54 -9.39
C PRO A 36 7.34 -0.11 -8.40
N PRO A 37 7.80 1.16 -8.49
CA PRO A 37 8.80 1.67 -7.59
C PRO A 37 8.30 1.67 -6.14
N LYS A 38 9.20 1.41 -5.19
CA LYS A 38 8.86 1.41 -3.76
C LYS A 38 8.25 2.77 -3.39
N PRO A 39 7.16 2.82 -2.61
CA PRO A 39 6.60 4.08 -2.14
C PRO A 39 7.67 4.90 -1.41
N ALA A 40 7.78 6.19 -1.73
CA ALA A 40 8.83 7.06 -1.18
C ALA A 40 8.65 7.40 0.30
N PHE A 41 7.47 7.12 0.86
CA PHE A 41 7.13 7.31 2.27
C PHE A 41 6.55 6.00 2.80
N VAL A 42 7.41 5.02 3.02
CA VAL A 42 7.10 3.96 3.99
C VAL A 42 7.63 4.50 5.32
N PRO A 43 6.78 4.80 6.32
CA PRO A 43 7.26 5.18 7.64
C PRO A 43 8.25 4.12 8.12
N SER A 44 9.42 4.53 8.62
CA SER A 44 10.48 3.60 9.06
C SER A 44 10.01 2.57 10.09
N GLU A 45 8.88 2.83 10.76
CA GLU A 45 8.17 1.90 11.67
C GLU A 45 7.68 0.59 10.99
N LEU A 46 7.61 0.53 9.65
CA LEU A 46 7.24 -0.68 8.90
C LEU A 46 8.47 -1.47 8.37
N GLN A 47 9.68 -0.96 8.56
CA GLN A 47 10.91 -1.70 8.25
C GLN A 47 11.29 -2.57 9.44
N ALA A 48 10.48 -3.58 9.76
CA ALA A 48 10.90 -4.63 10.67
C ALA A 48 11.80 -5.62 9.92
N PRO A 49 13.09 -5.78 10.28
CA PRO A 49 13.82 -6.97 9.93
C PRO A 49 13.36 -8.07 10.90
N ASN A 50 12.79 -9.12 10.34
CA ASN A 50 12.74 -10.48 10.92
C ASN A 50 11.76 -10.70 12.10
N HIS A 51 10.73 -11.51 11.81
CA HIS A 51 10.11 -12.49 12.72
C HIS A 51 9.45 -11.98 14.02
N GLY A 52 8.14 -11.73 14.01
CA GLY A 52 7.34 -11.67 15.24
C GLY A 52 6.08 -10.79 15.16
N SER A 53 4.91 -11.44 15.19
CA SER A 53 3.58 -10.93 15.58
C SER A 53 3.15 -9.53 15.10
N ILE A 54 2.19 -9.50 14.16
CA ILE A 54 1.27 -8.36 14.00
C ILE A 54 0.44 -8.27 15.28
N SER A 55 0.83 -7.41 16.22
CA SER A 55 -0.05 -7.03 17.33
C SER A 55 -1.01 -5.97 16.79
N LEU A 56 -2.20 -6.41 16.39
CA LEU A 56 -3.33 -5.51 16.13
C LEU A 56 -3.69 -4.85 17.47
N ALA A 57 -3.05 -3.72 17.77
CA ALA A 57 -3.43 -2.89 18.90
C ALA A 57 -4.83 -2.35 18.63
N THR A 58 -5.84 -3.06 19.13
CA THR A 58 -7.19 -2.56 19.31
C THR A 58 -7.12 -1.23 20.04
N ALA A 59 -7.62 -0.16 19.42
CA ALA A 59 -7.75 1.14 20.06
C ALA A 59 -8.53 0.98 21.39
N PRO A 60 -8.09 1.60 22.50
CA PRO A 60 -8.88 1.61 23.71
C PRO A 60 -10.08 2.52 23.49
N THR A 61 -11.29 1.95 23.54
CA THR A 61 -12.52 2.71 23.75
C THR A 61 -12.40 3.39 25.11
N ASN A 62 -12.11 4.69 25.13
CA ASN A 62 -12.15 5.50 26.35
C ASN A 62 -13.60 5.58 26.84
N SER A 63 -14.00 4.60 27.65
CA SER A 63 -15.10 4.72 28.60
C SER A 63 -14.57 5.52 29.80
N LEU A 64 -14.88 6.82 29.85
CA LEU A 64 -14.80 7.59 31.10
C LEU A 64 -16.21 7.77 31.65
N ALA A 65 -16.64 6.80 32.44
CA ALA A 65 -17.54 7.07 33.55
C ALA A 65 -16.71 7.70 34.67
N ALA A 66 -17.03 8.95 35.07
CA ALA A 66 -17.06 9.41 36.47
C ALA A 66 -17.02 10.95 36.60
N ARG A 67 -18.09 11.48 37.21
CA ARG A 67 -18.12 12.61 38.17
C ARG A 67 -18.06 14.04 37.62
N SER A 68 -19.23 14.68 37.51
CA SER A 68 -19.64 15.85 38.32
C SER A 68 -21.15 16.05 38.19
#